data_AF-A0A9E0F0E5-F1
#
_entry.id   AF-A0A9E0F0E5-F1
#
_cell.length_a   1.000
_cell.length_b   1.000
_cell.length_c   1.000
_cell.angle_alpha   90.00
_cell.angle_beta   90.00
_cell.angle_gamma   90.00
#
_symmetry.space_group_name_H-M   'P 1'
#
loop_
_entity.id
_entity.type
_entity.pdbx_description
1 polymer ?
#
loop_
_entity_poly.entity_id
_entity_poly.type
_entity_poly.pdbx_seq_one_letter_code
_entity_poly.pdbx_strand_id
1 'polypeptide(L)'
;MINPPFITDDSIVFGLLMLLLAFVFYTSSLKEGFWKKFYIVFPSLLMCYLLPSIFSSLNIISPEWSEMSENGEIITKKSSIYFIASRYLLPAALVLMTLSIDLKAMFKLGPKALIMFFTGTVGVIVGAPLAVLITSLFSPATVGGAGFDAVWRGLSTIAGSWIGGGANQAAMLEVFQYNQEKYGAMVLVDIVVANIWMAFLLFGIGRKEKIDKWLKADTSSIEELKEKVTAYAANVTRNPSLTDLMVILGVAFTAVGLSHWGSNSISDVLKANFEIVNDPTSFASTFGDRFFWMVTIATALGIAFSFTKLKEYEGAGASKIGS
;
A
#
# COMPACT_ATOMS: atom_id res chain seq x y z
N MET A 1 8.16 -26.16 -8.39
CA MET A 1 7.89 -27.61 -8.22
C MET A 1 6.90 -28.04 -9.30
N ILE A 2 7.07 -29.22 -9.90
CA ILE A 2 6.07 -29.80 -10.82
C ILE A 2 5.02 -30.50 -9.96
N ASN A 3 4.32 -29.73 -9.15
CA ASN A 3 3.20 -30.19 -8.34
C ASN A 3 2.25 -29.00 -8.20
N PRO A 4 1.01 -29.10 -8.70
CA PRO A 4 0.03 -28.05 -8.46
C PRO A 4 -0.23 -27.91 -6.94
N PRO A 5 -0.66 -26.72 -6.48
CA PRO A 5 -1.15 -26.58 -5.12
C PRO A 5 -2.40 -27.45 -4.92
N PHE A 6 -2.73 -27.75 -3.66
CA PHE A 6 -3.94 -28.52 -3.34
C PHE A 6 -5.22 -27.85 -3.85
N ILE A 7 -5.25 -26.52 -3.92
CA ILE A 7 -6.36 -25.73 -4.44
C ILE A 7 -5.85 -24.84 -5.57
N THR A 8 -6.36 -25.09 -6.78
CA THR A 8 -6.03 -24.33 -8.01
C THR A 8 -7.17 -23.45 -8.50
N ASP A 9 -8.39 -23.65 -8.00
CA ASP A 9 -9.56 -22.88 -8.41
C ASP A 9 -9.56 -21.50 -7.75
N ASP A 10 -9.53 -20.44 -8.57
CA ASP A 10 -9.46 -19.06 -8.10
C ASP A 10 -10.65 -18.69 -7.18
N SER A 11 -11.84 -19.24 -7.39
CA SER A 11 -13.02 -18.94 -6.56
C SER A 11 -12.86 -19.51 -5.15
N ILE A 12 -12.34 -20.75 -5.06
CA ILE A 12 -12.05 -21.39 -3.77
C ILE A 12 -10.91 -20.65 -3.06
N VAL A 13 -9.84 -20.31 -3.78
CA VAL A 13 -8.71 -19.53 -3.24
C VAL A 13 -9.20 -18.18 -2.70
N PHE A 14 -10.04 -17.47 -3.47
CA PHE A 14 -10.63 -16.20 -3.03
C PHE A 14 -11.45 -16.37 -1.75
N GLY A 15 -12.35 -17.35 -1.69
CA GLY A 15 -13.15 -17.63 -0.49
C GLY A 15 -12.28 -17.92 0.73
N LEU A 16 -11.19 -18.65 0.55
CA LEU A 16 -10.23 -18.96 1.61
C LEU A 16 -9.50 -17.71 2.09
N LEU A 17 -9.01 -16.86 1.18
CA LEU A 17 -8.34 -15.60 1.54
C LEU A 17 -9.29 -14.65 2.26
N MET A 18 -10.56 -14.55 1.82
CA MET A 18 -11.57 -13.75 2.51
C MET A 18 -11.87 -14.28 3.90
N LEU A 19 -11.91 -15.61 4.09
CA LEU A 19 -12.05 -16.22 5.41
C LEU A 19 -10.87 -15.89 6.33
N LEU A 20 -9.63 -15.94 5.80
CA LEU A 20 -8.44 -15.57 6.57
C LEU A 20 -8.46 -14.08 6.98
N LEU A 21 -8.83 -13.18 6.07
CA LEU A 21 -8.99 -11.75 6.39
C LEU A 21 -10.05 -11.54 7.47
N ALA A 22 -11.24 -12.14 7.29
CA ALA A 22 -12.32 -12.07 8.27
C ALA A 22 -11.88 -12.60 9.64
N PHE A 23 -11.18 -13.74 9.67
CA PHE A 23 -10.62 -14.32 10.89
C PHE A 23 -9.65 -13.36 11.58
N VAL A 24 -8.69 -12.78 10.86
CA VAL A 24 -7.69 -11.86 11.40
C VAL A 24 -8.37 -10.61 11.97
N PHE A 25 -9.21 -9.94 11.18
CA PHE A 25 -9.85 -8.71 11.63
C PHE A 25 -10.85 -8.95 12.76
N TYR A 26 -11.65 -10.03 12.70
CA TYR A 26 -12.56 -10.40 13.77
C TYR A 26 -11.81 -10.66 15.07
N THR A 27 -10.79 -11.51 15.06
CA THR A 27 -10.01 -11.83 16.27
C THR A 27 -9.23 -10.63 16.80
N SER A 28 -8.74 -9.75 15.92
CA SER A 28 -8.07 -8.50 16.32
C SER A 28 -9.01 -7.47 16.95
N SER A 29 -10.31 -7.54 16.64
CA SER A 29 -11.32 -6.65 17.21
C SER A 29 -11.71 -7.03 18.66
N LEU A 30 -11.38 -8.24 19.10
CA LEU A 30 -11.71 -8.74 20.44
C LEU A 30 -10.89 -8.02 21.50
N LYS A 31 -11.58 -7.31 22.40
CA LYS A 31 -10.98 -6.45 23.42
C LYS A 31 -10.53 -7.18 24.69
N GLU A 32 -10.80 -8.48 24.79
CA GLU A 32 -10.54 -9.30 25.98
C GLU A 32 -10.04 -10.70 25.59
N GLY A 33 -9.46 -11.41 26.56
CA GLY A 33 -8.99 -12.78 26.38
C GLY A 33 -7.64 -12.93 25.69
N PHE A 34 -7.42 -14.12 25.11
CA PHE A 34 -6.17 -14.51 24.45
C PHE A 34 -5.83 -13.61 23.26
N TRP A 35 -6.81 -13.34 22.39
CA TRP A 35 -6.59 -12.61 21.13
C TRP A 35 -6.07 -11.19 21.33
N LYS A 36 -6.56 -10.46 22.34
CA LYS A 36 -5.99 -9.16 22.71
C LYS A 36 -4.49 -9.25 23.02
N LYS A 37 -4.08 -10.25 23.80
CA LYS A 37 -2.67 -10.44 24.15
C LYS A 37 -1.84 -10.85 22.94
N PHE A 38 -2.41 -11.67 22.06
CA PHE A 38 -1.78 -12.09 20.81
C PHE A 38 -1.49 -10.90 19.89
N TYR A 39 -2.48 -10.05 19.61
CA TYR A 39 -2.33 -8.91 18.70
C TYR A 39 -1.51 -7.74 19.26
N ILE A 40 -1.25 -7.72 20.57
CA ILE A 40 -0.22 -6.83 21.16
C ILE A 40 1.19 -7.22 20.70
N VAL A 41 1.43 -8.51 20.46
CA VAL A 41 2.73 -9.03 20.04
C VAL A 41 2.81 -9.15 18.51
N PHE A 42 1.75 -9.63 17.87
CA PHE A 42 1.69 -9.88 16.43
C PHE A 42 0.65 -8.97 15.78
N PRO A 43 1.05 -7.89 15.09
CA PRO A 43 0.11 -6.96 14.46
C PRO A 43 -0.83 -7.64 13.44
N SER A 44 -2.07 -7.18 13.34
CA SER A 44 -3.07 -7.75 12.42
C SER A 44 -2.61 -7.72 10.97
N LEU A 45 -2.00 -6.61 10.53
CA LEU A 45 -1.45 -6.51 9.17
C LEU A 45 -0.41 -7.59 8.90
N LEU A 46 0.48 -7.90 9.85
CA LEU A 46 1.46 -8.98 9.69
C LEU A 46 0.75 -10.32 9.47
N MET A 47 -0.32 -10.58 10.22
CA MET A 47 -1.11 -11.81 10.09
C MET A 47 -1.80 -11.91 8.72
N CYS A 48 -2.25 -10.79 8.15
CA CYS A 48 -2.83 -10.76 6.79
C CYS A 48 -1.84 -11.22 5.71
N TYR A 49 -0.53 -11.04 5.91
CA TYR A 49 0.49 -11.57 4.99
C TYR A 49 0.99 -12.97 5.40
N LEU A 50 1.16 -13.20 6.70
CA LEU A 50 1.73 -14.43 7.23
C LEU A 50 0.83 -15.64 6.97
N LEU A 51 -0.48 -15.53 7.19
CA LEU A 51 -1.39 -16.67 7.02
C LEU A 51 -1.45 -17.17 5.57
N PRO A 52 -1.67 -16.31 4.55
CA PRO A 52 -1.55 -16.74 3.15
C PRO A 52 -0.17 -17.29 2.79
N SER A 53 0.90 -16.72 3.36
CA SER A 53 2.28 -17.20 3.13
C SER A 53 2.52 -18.60 3.71
N ILE A 54 1.95 -18.91 4.88
CA ILE A 54 1.96 -20.27 5.45
C ILE A 54 1.21 -21.23 4.53
N PHE A 55 0.03 -20.83 4.04
CA PHE A 55 -0.77 -21.65 3.15
C PHE A 55 -0.03 -21.91 1.82
N SER A 56 0.68 -20.91 1.31
CA SER A 56 1.54 -21.07 0.14
C SER A 56 2.74 -21.99 0.42
N SER A 57 3.39 -21.84 1.58
CA SER A 57 4.52 -22.70 1.98
C SER A 57 4.10 -24.16 2.18
N LEU A 58 2.86 -24.40 2.62
CA LEU A 58 2.26 -25.74 2.75
C LEU A 58 1.70 -26.27 1.42
N ASN A 59 1.91 -25.57 0.31
CA ASN A 59 1.39 -25.91 -1.02
C ASN A 59 -0.15 -26.02 -1.08
N ILE A 60 -0.87 -25.33 -0.18
CA ILE A 60 -2.35 -25.31 -0.15
C ILE A 60 -2.88 -24.43 -1.29
N ILE A 61 -2.30 -23.25 -1.45
CA ILE A 61 -2.56 -22.29 -2.53
C ILE A 61 -1.24 -21.86 -3.14
N SER A 62 -1.24 -21.38 -4.39
CA SER A 62 -0.04 -20.77 -4.97
C SER A 62 -0.42 -19.67 -5.96
N PRO A 63 0.30 -18.53 -6.00
CA PRO A 63 0.10 -17.52 -7.04
C PRO A 63 0.49 -18.04 -8.43
N GLU A 64 1.45 -18.97 -8.49
CA GLU A 64 1.99 -19.55 -9.71
C GLU A 64 2.43 -21.00 -9.45
N TRP A 65 2.13 -21.91 -10.38
CA TRP A 65 2.57 -23.31 -10.27
C TRP A 65 2.85 -23.88 -11.65
N SER A 66 3.61 -24.98 -11.69
CA SER A 66 3.87 -25.72 -12.92
C SER A 66 3.29 -27.11 -12.84
N GLU A 67 2.65 -27.56 -13.90
CA GLU A 67 2.06 -28.88 -14.04
C GLU A 67 2.46 -29.50 -15.38
N MET A 68 2.49 -30.83 -15.44
CA MET A 68 2.76 -31.54 -16.69
C MET A 68 1.46 -31.71 -17.46
N SER A 69 1.45 -31.22 -18.69
CA SER A 69 0.38 -31.42 -19.67
C SER A 69 0.24 -32.89 -20.04
N GLU A 70 -0.93 -33.27 -20.58
CA GLU A 70 -1.17 -34.60 -21.16
C GLU A 70 -0.13 -34.96 -22.24
N ASN A 71 0.46 -33.96 -22.88
CA ASN A 71 1.47 -34.11 -23.94
C ASN A 71 2.90 -34.24 -23.41
N GLY A 72 3.10 -34.25 -22.08
CA GLY A 72 4.42 -34.30 -21.44
C GLY A 72 5.14 -32.95 -21.30
N GLU A 73 4.51 -31.85 -21.73
CA GLU A 73 5.07 -30.50 -21.62
C GLU A 73 4.81 -29.88 -20.24
N ILE A 74 5.78 -29.13 -19.71
CA ILE A 74 5.59 -28.38 -18.45
C ILE A 74 4.89 -27.06 -18.77
N ILE A 75 3.69 -26.87 -18.22
CA ILE A 75 2.90 -25.65 -18.34
C ILE A 75 2.94 -24.91 -17.01
N THR A 76 3.24 -23.61 -17.06
CA THR A 76 3.15 -22.73 -15.90
C THR A 76 1.81 -22.00 -15.89
N LYS A 77 1.04 -22.18 -14.82
CA LYS A 77 -0.25 -21.53 -14.57
C LYS A 77 -0.13 -20.47 -13.49
N LYS A 78 -0.97 -19.44 -13.57
CA LYS A 78 -1.04 -18.34 -12.60
C LYS A 78 -2.47 -18.15 -12.12
N SER A 79 -2.61 -17.86 -10.83
CA SER A 79 -3.88 -17.44 -10.25
C SER A 79 -4.24 -16.03 -10.70
N SER A 80 -5.52 -15.78 -10.98
CA SER A 80 -6.01 -14.44 -11.37
C SER A 80 -6.28 -13.55 -10.15
N ILE A 81 -6.21 -14.07 -8.93
CA ILE A 81 -6.55 -13.33 -7.71
C ILE A 81 -5.65 -12.12 -7.51
N TYR A 82 -4.34 -12.30 -7.71
CA TYR A 82 -3.40 -11.20 -7.61
C TYR A 82 -3.65 -10.11 -8.66
N PHE A 83 -4.05 -10.50 -9.88
CA PHE A 83 -4.42 -9.56 -10.93
C PHE A 83 -5.65 -8.74 -10.53
N ILE A 84 -6.69 -9.37 -9.97
CA ILE A 84 -7.88 -8.66 -9.48
C ILE A 84 -7.50 -7.69 -8.35
N ALA A 85 -6.69 -8.14 -7.38
CA ALA A 85 -6.25 -7.33 -6.27
C ALA A 85 -5.44 -6.09 -6.72
N SER A 86 -4.42 -6.29 -7.56
CA SER A 86 -3.54 -5.21 -8.01
C SER A 86 -4.19 -4.27 -9.04
N ARG A 87 -5.05 -4.78 -9.93
CA ARG A 87 -5.59 -4.00 -11.06
C ARG A 87 -6.97 -3.42 -10.82
N TYR A 88 -7.73 -3.93 -9.85
CA TYR A 88 -9.08 -3.42 -9.55
C TYR A 88 -9.17 -2.90 -8.13
N LEU A 89 -8.80 -3.72 -7.14
CA LEU A 89 -9.00 -3.37 -5.73
C LEU A 89 -8.01 -2.30 -5.26
N LEU A 90 -6.73 -2.38 -5.65
CA LEU A 90 -5.71 -1.40 -5.28
C LEU A 90 -6.01 0.01 -5.81
N PRO A 91 -6.29 0.24 -7.11
CA PRO A 91 -6.66 1.58 -7.57
C PRO A 91 -7.99 2.06 -6.96
N ALA A 92 -8.96 1.17 -6.71
CA ALA A 92 -10.17 1.52 -5.97
C ALA A 92 -9.86 2.01 -4.54
N ALA A 93 -9.01 1.27 -3.82
CA ALA A 93 -8.54 1.62 -2.48
C ALA A 93 -7.86 2.99 -2.47
N LEU A 94 -6.96 3.26 -3.43
CA LEU A 94 -6.29 4.56 -3.55
C LEU A 94 -7.27 5.71 -3.77
N VAL A 95 -8.29 5.53 -4.62
CA VAL A 95 -9.34 6.53 -4.83
C VAL A 95 -10.10 6.80 -3.54
N LEU A 96 -10.54 5.74 -2.84
CA LEU A 96 -11.32 5.86 -1.62
C LEU A 96 -10.53 6.45 -0.45
N MET A 97 -9.26 6.09 -0.31
CA MET A 97 -8.37 6.64 0.72
C MET A 97 -8.05 8.11 0.46
N THR A 98 -7.94 8.53 -0.80
CA THR A 98 -7.63 9.92 -1.15
C THR A 98 -8.87 10.83 -1.21
N LEU A 99 -10.07 10.25 -1.32
CA LEU A 99 -11.35 10.97 -1.32
C LEU A 99 -11.55 11.82 -0.06
N SER A 100 -11.04 11.37 1.08
CA SER A 100 -11.21 12.03 2.37
C SER A 100 -10.22 13.19 2.61
N ILE A 101 -9.19 13.32 1.78
CA ILE A 101 -8.13 14.31 1.95
C ILE A 101 -8.69 15.74 1.90
N ASP A 102 -8.25 16.61 2.80
CA ASP A 102 -8.53 18.05 2.75
C ASP A 102 -7.27 18.80 2.29
N LEU A 103 -7.04 18.84 0.98
CA LEU A 103 -5.87 19.56 0.44
C LEU A 103 -5.91 21.04 0.81
N LYS A 104 -7.08 21.68 0.87
CA LYS A 104 -7.19 23.09 1.28
C LYS A 104 -6.75 23.27 2.74
N ALA A 105 -7.13 22.38 3.65
CA ALA A 105 -6.63 22.42 5.03
C ALA A 105 -5.13 22.14 5.09
N MET A 106 -4.63 21.18 4.32
CA MET A 106 -3.22 20.83 4.28
C MET A 106 -2.36 22.01 3.82
N PHE A 107 -2.78 22.77 2.81
CA PHE A 107 -2.08 24.00 2.41
C PHE A 107 -2.21 25.12 3.45
N LYS A 108 -3.34 25.19 4.18
CA LYS A 108 -3.55 26.16 5.27
C LYS A 108 -2.70 25.91 6.52
N LEU A 109 -2.12 24.71 6.67
CA LEU A 109 -1.08 24.44 7.68
C LEU A 109 0.17 25.32 7.50
N GLY A 110 0.27 26.00 6.37
CA GLY A 110 1.38 26.88 6.05
C GLY A 110 2.64 26.12 5.63
N PRO A 111 3.71 26.87 5.32
CA PRO A 111 4.94 26.30 4.78
C PRO A 111 5.64 25.35 5.75
N LYS A 112 5.49 25.53 7.07
CA LYS A 112 6.18 24.71 8.09
C LYS A 112 5.80 23.22 7.99
N ALA A 113 4.51 22.91 7.86
CA ALA A 113 4.04 21.52 7.76
C ALA A 113 4.44 20.87 6.43
N LEU A 114 4.37 21.62 5.33
CA LEU A 114 4.82 21.14 4.02
C LEU A 114 6.34 20.89 4.02
N ILE A 115 7.12 21.80 4.61
CA ILE A 115 8.58 21.62 4.77
C ILE A 115 8.86 20.36 5.58
N MET A 116 8.15 20.13 6.70
CA MET A 116 8.31 18.91 7.50
C MET A 116 8.02 17.65 6.67
N PHE A 117 6.91 17.63 5.92
CA PHE A 117 6.58 16.53 5.03
C PHE A 117 7.67 16.27 3.99
N PHE A 118 8.05 17.30 3.21
CA PHE A 118 9.09 17.16 2.18
C PHE A 118 10.45 16.82 2.76
N THR A 119 10.80 17.34 3.94
CA THR A 119 12.05 16.97 4.64
C THR A 119 12.05 15.49 4.99
N GLY A 120 10.93 14.95 5.48
CA GLY A 120 10.76 13.51 5.71
C GLY A 120 10.88 12.71 4.42
N THR A 121 10.21 13.13 3.35
CA THR A 121 10.28 12.49 2.02
C THR A 121 11.70 12.47 1.47
N VAL A 122 12.40 13.61 1.47
CA VAL A 122 13.80 13.71 1.06
C VAL A 122 14.69 12.83 1.94
N GLY A 123 14.41 12.79 3.25
CA GLY A 123 15.07 11.90 4.18
C GLY A 123 14.96 10.42 3.78
N VAL A 124 13.79 9.96 3.34
CA VAL A 124 13.60 8.59 2.83
C VAL A 124 14.31 8.38 1.48
N ILE A 125 14.15 9.32 0.54
CA ILE A 125 14.74 9.27 -0.81
C ILE A 125 16.28 9.20 -0.74
N VAL A 126 16.89 9.94 0.19
CA VAL A 126 18.35 9.96 0.37
C VAL A 126 18.80 8.85 1.31
N GLY A 127 18.06 8.60 2.38
CA GLY A 127 18.39 7.63 3.41
C GLY A 127 18.44 6.20 2.91
N ALA A 128 17.51 5.78 2.05
CA ALA A 128 17.50 4.42 1.52
C ALA A 128 18.73 4.09 0.64
N PRO A 129 19.11 4.90 -0.36
CA PRO A 129 20.36 4.70 -1.10
C PRO A 129 21.61 4.78 -0.23
N LEU A 130 21.66 5.70 0.75
CA LEU A 130 22.78 5.78 1.68
C LEU A 130 22.89 4.54 2.56
N ALA A 131 21.78 3.99 3.05
CA ALA A 131 21.77 2.76 3.83
C ALA A 131 22.28 1.57 3.01
N VAL A 132 21.88 1.47 1.73
CA VAL A 132 22.41 0.47 0.79
C VAL A 132 23.91 0.67 0.60
N LEU A 133 24.36 1.89 0.33
CA LEU A 133 25.76 2.20 0.10
C LEU A 133 26.62 1.85 1.33
N ILE A 134 26.22 2.32 2.51
CA ILE A 134 26.92 2.06 3.77
C ILE A 134 27.00 0.55 4.01
N THR A 135 25.88 -0.16 3.90
CA THR A 135 25.84 -1.61 4.11
C THR A 135 26.68 -2.37 3.09
N SER A 136 26.74 -1.88 1.85
CA SER A 136 27.56 -2.48 0.79
C SER A 136 29.05 -2.45 1.09
N LEU A 137 29.53 -1.52 1.95
CA LEU A 137 30.95 -1.44 2.31
C LEU A 137 31.42 -2.61 3.16
N PHE A 138 30.54 -3.24 3.94
CA PHE A 138 30.91 -4.31 4.88
C PHE A 138 30.10 -5.60 4.69
N SER A 139 28.94 -5.56 4.05
CA SER A 139 28.18 -6.74 3.63
C SER A 139 27.55 -6.57 2.24
N PRO A 140 28.37 -6.60 1.17
CA PRO A 140 27.88 -6.49 -0.21
C PRO A 140 26.83 -7.56 -0.56
N ALA A 141 26.99 -8.77 -0.01
CA ALA A 141 26.05 -9.88 -0.25
C ALA A 141 24.64 -9.60 0.29
N THR A 142 24.50 -8.78 1.34
CA THR A 142 23.20 -8.45 1.97
C THR A 142 22.38 -7.44 1.16
N VAL A 143 23.04 -6.57 0.38
CA VAL A 143 22.39 -5.51 -0.40
C VAL A 143 22.55 -5.68 -1.91
N GLY A 144 23.05 -6.85 -2.33
CA GLY A 144 23.20 -7.22 -3.73
C GLY A 144 21.90 -7.72 -4.36
N GLY A 145 22.06 -8.69 -5.28
CA GLY A 145 20.98 -9.19 -6.12
C GLY A 145 20.93 -8.48 -7.48
N ALA A 146 20.24 -9.10 -8.43
CA ALA A 146 20.08 -8.59 -9.79
C ALA A 146 18.63 -8.80 -10.23
N GLY A 147 18.19 -8.02 -11.23
CA GLY A 147 16.82 -8.10 -11.73
C GLY A 147 15.80 -7.87 -10.62
N PHE A 148 14.78 -8.72 -10.53
CA PHE A 148 13.68 -8.65 -9.56
C PHE A 148 14.06 -9.09 -8.13
N ASP A 149 15.22 -9.71 -7.97
CA ASP A 149 15.76 -10.08 -6.66
C ASP A 149 16.63 -9.00 -6.01
N ALA A 150 16.86 -7.88 -6.71
CA ALA A 150 17.70 -6.80 -6.22
C ALA A 150 17.07 -6.15 -4.97
N VAL A 151 17.84 -6.07 -3.89
CA VAL A 151 17.36 -5.61 -2.57
C VAL A 151 16.79 -4.20 -2.63
N TRP A 152 17.36 -3.32 -3.46
CA TRP A 152 16.87 -1.95 -3.63
C TRP A 152 15.41 -1.89 -4.13
N ARG A 153 14.95 -2.85 -4.94
CA ARG A 153 13.54 -2.96 -5.37
C ARG A 153 12.63 -3.36 -4.21
N GLY A 154 13.14 -4.16 -3.28
CA GLY A 154 12.44 -4.44 -2.03
C GLY A 154 12.35 -3.20 -1.13
N LEU A 155 13.46 -2.47 -0.98
CA LEU A 155 13.53 -1.23 -0.21
C LEU A 155 12.65 -0.11 -0.78
N SER A 156 12.44 -0.07 -2.11
CA SER A 156 11.50 0.89 -2.70
C SER A 156 10.05 0.64 -2.27
N THR A 157 9.69 -0.61 -1.97
CA THR A 157 8.36 -0.91 -1.38
C THR A 157 8.25 -0.32 0.02
N ILE A 158 9.27 -0.51 0.87
CA ILE A 158 9.33 0.05 2.23
C ILE A 158 9.26 1.59 2.18
N ALA A 159 10.01 2.22 1.27
CA ALA A 159 9.92 3.67 1.07
C ALA A 159 8.49 4.11 0.70
N GLY A 160 7.80 3.35 -0.15
CA GLY A 160 6.37 3.55 -0.45
C GLY A 160 5.48 3.47 0.80
N SER A 161 5.71 2.48 1.66
CA SER A 161 5.00 2.33 2.93
C SER A 161 5.21 3.53 3.87
N TRP A 162 6.44 4.01 4.00
CA TRP A 162 6.75 5.10 4.93
C TRP A 162 6.28 6.47 4.44
N ILE A 163 6.18 6.65 3.12
CA ILE A 163 5.67 7.90 2.54
C ILE A 163 4.14 7.91 2.49
N GLY A 164 3.47 6.78 2.22
CA GLY A 164 2.00 6.77 2.12
C GLY A 164 1.30 5.42 2.32
N GLY A 165 1.87 4.55 3.14
CA GLY A 165 1.21 3.37 3.70
C GLY A 165 1.18 2.13 2.80
N GLY A 166 0.45 1.11 3.24
CA GLY A 166 0.42 -0.21 2.60
C GLY A 166 -0.08 -0.20 1.15
N ALA A 167 -1.02 0.68 0.80
CA ALA A 167 -1.46 0.83 -0.60
C ALA A 167 -0.31 1.33 -1.49
N ASN A 168 0.48 2.29 -1.02
CA ASN A 168 1.67 2.76 -1.74
C ASN A 168 2.77 1.71 -1.76
N GLN A 169 2.94 0.94 -0.68
CA GLN A 169 3.86 -0.20 -0.64
C GLN A 169 3.54 -1.22 -1.75
N ALA A 170 2.26 -1.59 -1.89
CA ALA A 170 1.79 -2.50 -2.93
C ALA A 170 1.94 -1.90 -4.34
N ALA A 171 1.68 -0.60 -4.51
CA ALA A 171 1.93 0.07 -5.78
C ALA A 171 3.42 0.04 -6.16
N MET A 172 4.31 0.27 -5.21
CA MET A 172 5.76 0.18 -5.45
C MET A 172 6.22 -1.25 -5.75
N LEU A 173 5.61 -2.28 -5.14
CA LEU A 173 5.87 -3.68 -5.49
C LEU A 173 5.55 -3.95 -6.97
N GLU A 174 4.42 -3.43 -7.45
CA GLU A 174 3.99 -3.61 -8.84
C GLU A 174 4.85 -2.85 -9.85
N VAL A 175 5.22 -1.60 -9.56
CA VAL A 175 6.08 -0.78 -10.45
C VAL A 175 7.50 -1.35 -10.52
N PHE A 176 8.07 -1.74 -9.37
CA PHE A 176 9.44 -2.20 -9.30
C PHE A 176 9.58 -3.72 -9.38
N GLN A 177 8.47 -4.46 -9.43
CA GLN A 177 8.41 -5.91 -9.65
C GLN A 177 9.38 -6.70 -8.76
N TYR A 178 9.49 -6.33 -7.49
CA TYR A 178 10.32 -7.08 -6.54
C TYR A 178 9.78 -8.50 -6.38
N ASN A 179 10.66 -9.48 -6.22
CA ASN A 179 10.28 -10.87 -6.06
C ASN A 179 9.26 -11.05 -4.92
N GLN A 180 8.06 -11.51 -5.27
CA GLN A 180 6.94 -11.67 -4.33
C GLN A 180 7.24 -12.69 -3.21
N GLU A 181 8.07 -13.71 -3.48
CA GLU A 181 8.50 -14.67 -2.45
C GLU A 181 9.34 -14.00 -1.36
N LYS A 182 10.07 -12.94 -1.72
CA LYS A 182 10.88 -12.15 -0.79
C LYS A 182 10.14 -10.94 -0.22
N TYR A 183 8.97 -10.61 -0.75
CA TYR A 183 8.20 -9.44 -0.33
C TYR A 183 7.70 -9.54 1.12
N GLY A 184 7.35 -10.74 1.59
CA GLY A 184 6.94 -10.96 2.99
C GLY A 184 8.01 -10.52 4.00
N ALA A 185 9.29 -10.67 3.67
CA ALA A 185 10.39 -10.17 4.51
C ALA A 185 10.43 -8.63 4.56
N MET A 186 10.13 -7.95 3.44
CA MET A 186 10.06 -6.48 3.40
C MET A 186 8.90 -5.95 4.24
N VAL A 187 7.74 -6.61 4.18
CA VAL A 187 6.59 -6.30 5.04
C VAL A 187 6.93 -6.52 6.52
N LEU A 188 7.60 -7.61 6.85
CA LEU A 188 8.03 -7.88 8.23
C LEU A 188 8.97 -6.77 8.73
N VAL A 189 9.96 -6.38 7.93
CA VAL A 189 10.87 -5.27 8.26
C VAL A 189 10.08 -3.98 8.49
N ASP A 190 9.16 -3.64 7.58
CA ASP A 190 8.32 -2.45 7.69
C ASP A 190 7.55 -2.43 9.02
N ILE A 191 6.81 -3.51 9.32
CA ILE A 191 6.00 -3.61 10.53
C ILE A 191 6.86 -3.59 11.80
N VAL A 192 7.95 -4.35 11.85
CA VAL A 192 8.79 -4.44 13.05
C VAL A 192 9.49 -3.12 13.33
N VAL A 193 10.11 -2.51 12.31
CA VAL A 193 10.82 -1.23 12.45
C VAL A 193 9.83 -0.13 12.81
N ALA A 194 8.67 -0.05 12.14
CA ALA A 194 7.65 0.94 12.44
C ALA A 194 7.12 0.81 13.88
N ASN A 195 6.90 -0.42 14.38
CA ASN A 195 6.42 -0.63 15.75
C ASN A 195 7.48 -0.32 16.82
N ILE A 196 8.75 -0.68 16.59
CA ILE A 196 9.84 -0.32 17.50
C ILE A 196 9.97 1.20 17.57
N TRP A 197 9.93 1.87 16.42
CA TRP A 197 9.97 3.33 16.36
C TRP A 197 8.75 3.97 17.02
N MET A 198 7.56 3.42 16.79
CA MET A 198 6.32 3.86 17.45
C MET A 198 6.45 3.75 18.98
N ALA A 199 6.98 2.65 19.50
CA ALA A 199 7.21 2.49 20.94
C ALA A 199 8.14 3.58 21.51
N PHE A 200 9.21 3.91 20.79
CA PHE A 200 10.11 5.02 21.14
C PHE A 200 9.39 6.37 21.13
N LEU A 201 8.58 6.67 20.11
CA LEU A 201 7.78 7.90 20.02
C LEU A 201 6.74 7.99 21.14
N LEU A 202 6.05 6.89 21.45
CA LEU A 202 5.07 6.82 22.53
C LEU A 202 5.71 7.01 23.90
N PHE A 203 6.95 6.58 24.10
CA PHE A 203 7.70 6.91 25.30
C PHE A 203 7.93 8.44 25.42
N GLY A 204 8.20 9.11 24.29
CA GLY A 204 8.38 10.56 24.22
C GLY A 204 7.11 11.39 24.36
N ILE A 205 5.94 10.86 23.99
CA ILE A 205 4.69 11.63 23.87
C ILE A 205 4.23 12.25 25.19
N GLY A 206 4.44 11.55 26.31
CA GLY A 206 4.10 12.04 27.66
C GLY A 206 4.93 13.25 28.10
N ARG A 207 5.97 13.61 27.34
CA ARG A 207 6.83 14.78 27.56
C ARG A 207 6.79 15.78 26.40
N LYS A 208 5.79 15.69 25.51
CA LYS A 208 5.69 16.52 24.30
C LYS A 208 5.89 18.01 24.58
N GLU A 209 5.23 18.56 25.61
CA GLU A 209 5.32 19.99 25.94
C GLU A 209 6.72 20.43 26.36
N LYS A 210 7.46 19.55 27.05
CA LYS A 210 8.86 19.82 27.42
C LYS A 210 9.77 19.78 26.20
N ILE A 211 9.55 18.82 25.31
CA ILE A 211 10.30 18.68 24.05
C ILE A 211 10.01 19.88 23.15
N ASP A 212 8.75 20.26 22.99
CA ASP A 212 8.32 21.41 22.19
C ASP A 212 8.94 22.70 22.74
N LYS A 213 8.92 22.91 24.06
CA LYS A 213 9.56 24.06 24.69
C LYS A 213 11.08 24.07 24.52
N TRP A 214 11.72 22.90 24.57
CA TRP A 214 13.16 22.76 24.37
C TRP A 214 13.57 23.06 22.92
N LEU A 215 12.82 22.53 21.95
CA LEU A 215 13.03 22.77 20.51
C LEU A 215 12.48 24.11 20.02
N LYS A 216 11.75 24.85 20.89
CA LYS A 216 10.98 26.04 20.53
C LYS A 216 10.01 25.78 19.37
N ALA A 217 9.41 24.59 19.37
CA ALA A 217 8.46 24.16 18.35
C ALA A 217 7.10 24.85 18.55
N ASP A 218 6.50 25.26 17.44
CA ASP A 218 5.15 25.84 17.39
C ASP A 218 4.22 24.80 16.74
N THR A 219 3.31 24.25 17.55
CA THR A 219 2.41 23.16 17.17
C THR A 219 0.98 23.63 16.92
N SER A 220 0.71 24.94 17.00
CA SER A 220 -0.63 25.53 16.87
C SER A 220 -1.37 25.06 15.62
N SER A 221 -0.72 25.15 14.44
CA SER A 221 -1.32 24.73 13.16
C SER A 221 -1.62 23.24 13.10
N ILE A 222 -0.82 22.40 13.77
CA ILE A 222 -1.04 20.94 13.82
C ILE A 222 -2.26 20.63 14.68
N GLU A 223 -2.39 21.30 15.84
CA GLU A 223 -3.53 21.10 16.73
C GLU A 223 -4.84 21.61 16.09
N GLU A 224 -4.81 22.77 15.43
CA GLU A 224 -5.96 23.29 14.66
C GLU A 224 -6.41 22.32 13.57
N LEU A 225 -5.48 21.74 12.81
CA LEU A 225 -5.81 20.73 11.79
C LEU A 225 -6.42 19.49 12.43
N LYS A 226 -5.82 18.99 13.50
CA LYS A 226 -6.31 17.81 14.21
C LYS A 226 -7.74 18.03 14.72
N GLU A 227 -8.02 19.17 15.34
CA GLU A 227 -9.37 19.54 15.76
C GLU A 227 -10.33 19.63 14.58
N LYS A 228 -9.93 20.28 13.48
CA LYS A 228 -10.76 20.41 12.27
C LYS A 228 -11.10 19.05 11.65
N VAL A 229 -10.11 18.17 11.52
CA VAL A 229 -10.30 16.81 10.95
C VAL A 229 -11.22 15.98 11.84
N THR A 230 -11.02 16.05 13.16
CA THR A 230 -11.86 15.33 14.14
C THR A 230 -13.30 15.84 14.13
N ALA A 231 -13.50 17.16 14.09
CA ALA A 231 -14.82 17.78 14.05
C ALA A 231 -15.54 17.49 12.72
N TYR A 232 -14.83 17.53 11.58
CA TYR A 232 -15.41 17.15 10.29
C TYR A 232 -15.87 15.69 10.31
N ALA A 233 -15.00 14.77 10.73
CA ALA A 233 -15.33 13.35 10.82
C ALA A 233 -16.57 13.12 11.71
N ALA A 234 -16.62 13.74 12.89
CA ALA A 234 -17.78 13.64 13.79
C ALA A 234 -19.07 14.18 13.18
N ASN A 235 -18.99 15.26 12.39
CA ASN A 235 -20.16 15.89 11.76
C ASN A 235 -20.72 15.09 10.58
N VAL A 236 -19.86 14.45 9.79
CA VAL A 236 -20.32 13.68 8.60
C VAL A 236 -20.60 12.20 8.89
N THR A 237 -20.11 11.66 10.03
CA THR A 237 -20.26 10.25 10.37
C THR A 237 -21.72 9.85 10.44
N ARG A 238 -22.08 8.80 9.70
CA ARG A 238 -23.41 8.21 9.69
C ARG A 238 -23.33 6.69 9.51
N ASN A 239 -24.41 6.00 9.86
CA ASN A 239 -24.54 4.59 9.51
C ASN A 239 -24.74 4.48 7.99
N PRO A 240 -23.90 3.72 7.27
CA PRO A 240 -23.99 3.63 5.82
C PRO A 240 -25.28 2.91 5.40
N SER A 241 -26.06 3.54 4.52
CA SER A 241 -27.15 2.88 3.81
C SER A 241 -26.63 2.02 2.66
N LEU A 242 -27.45 1.12 2.12
CA LEU A 242 -27.12 0.39 0.90
C LEU A 242 -26.77 1.36 -0.25
N THR A 243 -27.49 2.46 -0.36
CA THR A 243 -27.21 3.51 -1.35
C THR A 243 -25.83 4.12 -1.15
N ASP A 244 -25.43 4.42 0.09
CA ASP A 244 -24.08 4.95 0.36
C ASP A 244 -23.01 3.97 -0.11
N LEU A 245 -23.16 2.69 0.22
CA LEU A 245 -22.21 1.65 -0.20
C LEU A 245 -22.17 1.52 -1.73
N MET A 246 -23.32 1.51 -2.40
CA MET A 246 -23.37 1.42 -3.86
C MET A 246 -22.75 2.64 -4.54
N VAL A 247 -22.92 3.85 -3.98
CA VAL A 247 -22.26 5.04 -4.51
C VAL A 247 -20.75 5.00 -4.26
N ILE A 248 -20.29 4.57 -3.08
CA ILE A 248 -18.86 4.39 -2.79
C ILE A 248 -18.23 3.44 -3.81
N LEU A 249 -18.83 2.27 -4.04
CA LEU A 249 -18.35 1.30 -5.03
C LEU A 249 -18.42 1.87 -6.45
N GLY A 250 -19.50 2.57 -6.79
CA GLY A 250 -19.68 3.22 -8.09
C GLY A 250 -18.59 4.25 -8.38
N VAL A 251 -18.29 5.13 -7.42
CA VAL A 251 -17.20 6.12 -7.52
C VAL A 251 -15.86 5.42 -7.67
N ALA A 252 -15.57 4.43 -6.82
CA ALA A 252 -14.31 3.71 -6.83
C ALA A 252 -14.08 3.02 -8.18
N PHE A 253 -15.00 2.16 -8.63
CA PHE A 253 -14.81 1.36 -9.84
C PHE A 253 -14.99 2.16 -11.13
N THR A 254 -15.74 3.26 -11.12
CA THR A 254 -15.74 4.21 -12.26
C THR A 254 -14.36 4.85 -12.41
N ALA A 255 -13.75 5.30 -11.30
CA ALA A 255 -12.40 5.84 -11.33
C ALA A 255 -11.36 4.78 -11.74
N VAL A 256 -11.51 3.52 -11.32
CA VAL A 256 -10.70 2.40 -11.82
C VAL A 256 -10.82 2.28 -13.34
N GLY A 257 -12.04 2.26 -13.89
CA GLY A 257 -12.26 2.20 -15.34
C GLY A 257 -11.60 3.34 -16.11
N LEU A 258 -11.76 4.58 -15.61
CA LEU A 258 -11.09 5.75 -16.18
C LEU A 258 -9.56 5.66 -16.09
N SER A 259 -9.04 5.11 -14.99
CA SER A 259 -7.61 4.94 -14.77
C SER A 259 -7.00 3.92 -15.74
N HIS A 260 -7.69 2.81 -16.01
CA HIS A 260 -7.27 1.83 -17.03
C HIS A 260 -7.32 2.40 -18.44
N TRP A 261 -8.39 3.13 -18.77
CA TRP A 261 -8.51 3.77 -20.08
C TRP A 261 -7.39 4.80 -20.31
N GLY A 262 -7.16 5.67 -19.32
CA GLY A 262 -6.11 6.68 -19.38
C GLY A 262 -4.70 6.06 -19.36
N SER A 263 -4.47 5.01 -18.57
CA SER A 263 -3.15 4.37 -18.51
C SER A 263 -2.76 3.66 -19.79
N ASN A 264 -3.71 2.98 -20.46
CA ASN A 264 -3.50 2.40 -21.78
C ASN A 264 -3.14 3.50 -22.80
N SER A 265 -3.96 4.56 -22.83
CA SER A 265 -3.79 5.66 -23.79
C SER A 265 -2.44 6.38 -23.63
N ILE A 266 -2.08 6.74 -22.40
CA ILE A 266 -0.81 7.46 -22.12
C ILE A 266 0.39 6.54 -22.36
N SER A 267 0.36 5.30 -21.88
CA SER A 267 1.45 4.34 -22.08
C SER A 267 1.70 4.07 -23.56
N ASP A 268 0.65 3.83 -24.35
CA ASP A 268 0.77 3.53 -25.77
C ASP A 268 1.31 4.73 -26.56
N VAL A 269 0.86 5.95 -26.24
CA VAL A 269 1.40 7.19 -26.83
C VAL A 269 2.88 7.37 -26.48
N LEU A 270 3.27 7.18 -25.22
CA LEU A 270 4.66 7.36 -24.81
C LEU A 270 5.60 6.34 -25.46
N LYS A 271 5.19 5.07 -25.51
CA LYS A 271 5.95 4.01 -26.18
C LYS A 271 6.06 4.22 -27.68
N ALA A 272 5.02 4.74 -28.32
CA ALA A 272 5.04 5.00 -29.77
C ALA A 272 5.91 6.20 -30.16
N ASN A 273 6.03 7.21 -29.30
CA ASN A 273 6.72 8.47 -29.64
C ASN A 273 8.14 8.58 -29.07
N PHE A 274 8.48 7.81 -28.04
CA PHE A 274 9.77 7.92 -27.34
C PHE A 274 10.45 6.56 -27.21
N GLU A 275 11.48 6.30 -28.02
CA GLU A 275 12.24 5.04 -27.97
C GLU A 275 12.88 4.79 -26.59
N ILE A 276 13.29 5.84 -25.88
CA ILE A 276 13.87 5.76 -24.53
C ILE A 276 12.89 5.19 -23.48
N VAL A 277 11.58 5.24 -23.75
CA VAL A 277 10.53 4.64 -22.90
C VAL A 277 10.43 3.13 -23.14
N ASN A 278 10.86 2.64 -24.30
CA ASN A 278 10.87 1.20 -24.60
C ASN A 278 12.13 0.49 -24.10
N ASP A 279 13.18 1.23 -23.73
CA ASP A 279 14.42 0.68 -23.19
C ASP A 279 14.24 0.29 -21.70
N PRO A 280 14.20 -1.00 -21.34
CA PRO A 280 13.98 -1.45 -19.97
C PRO A 280 15.09 -1.04 -18.98
N THR A 281 16.26 -0.65 -19.49
CA THR A 281 17.39 -0.19 -18.66
C THR A 281 17.30 1.29 -18.32
N SER A 282 16.52 2.04 -19.09
CA SER A 282 16.27 3.47 -18.88
C SER A 282 15.26 3.68 -17.75
N PHE A 283 15.50 4.68 -16.90
CA PHE A 283 14.50 5.17 -15.95
C PHE A 283 13.20 5.59 -16.65
N ALA A 284 13.29 6.06 -17.90
CA ALA A 284 12.11 6.49 -18.65
C ALA A 284 11.15 5.33 -18.99
N SER A 285 11.60 4.07 -18.88
CA SER A 285 10.73 2.90 -19.06
C SER A 285 9.57 2.84 -18.08
N THR A 286 9.72 3.42 -16.88
CA THR A 286 8.62 3.55 -15.91
C THR A 286 7.46 4.36 -16.46
N PHE A 287 7.72 5.37 -17.31
CA PHE A 287 6.65 6.13 -17.97
C PHE A 287 5.96 5.34 -19.08
N GLY A 288 6.54 4.23 -19.54
CA GLY A 288 5.90 3.28 -20.44
C GLY A 288 5.02 2.28 -19.71
N ASP A 289 5.09 2.20 -18.39
CA ASP A 289 4.35 1.21 -17.63
C ASP A 289 2.88 1.62 -17.42
N ARG A 290 1.96 0.70 -17.75
CA ARG A 290 0.51 0.94 -17.62
C ARG A 290 0.09 0.95 -16.15
N PHE A 291 0.76 0.19 -15.28
CA PHE A 291 0.42 0.18 -13.87
C PHE A 291 0.74 1.53 -13.20
N PHE A 292 1.92 2.09 -13.49
CA PHE A 292 2.35 3.40 -13.04
C PHE A 292 1.30 4.49 -13.33
N TRP A 293 0.82 4.57 -14.57
CA TRP A 293 -0.21 5.53 -14.94
C TRP A 293 -1.56 5.22 -14.32
N MET A 294 -1.95 3.94 -14.20
CA MET A 294 -3.21 3.54 -13.56
C MET A 294 -3.25 4.03 -12.11
N VAL A 295 -2.19 3.81 -11.33
CA VAL A 295 -2.07 4.29 -9.95
C VAL A 295 -2.07 5.82 -9.91
N THR A 296 -1.28 6.47 -10.77
CA THR A 296 -1.17 7.93 -10.82
C THR A 296 -2.52 8.59 -11.12
N ILE A 297 -3.26 8.07 -12.09
CA ILE A 297 -4.59 8.58 -12.46
C ILE A 297 -5.60 8.29 -11.36
N ALA A 298 -5.60 7.09 -10.76
CA ALA A 298 -6.50 6.74 -9.67
C ALA A 298 -6.32 7.70 -8.47
N THR A 299 -5.08 7.96 -8.07
CA THR A 299 -4.76 8.94 -7.02
C THR A 299 -5.18 10.36 -7.43
N ALA A 300 -4.91 10.79 -8.65
CA ALA A 300 -5.31 12.11 -9.14
C ALA A 300 -6.83 12.29 -9.16
N LEU A 301 -7.59 11.26 -9.56
CA LEU A 301 -9.05 11.26 -9.55
C LEU A 301 -9.60 11.30 -8.13
N GLY A 302 -9.09 10.48 -7.21
CA GLY A 302 -9.53 10.51 -5.81
C GLY A 302 -9.27 11.87 -5.15
N ILE A 303 -8.10 12.47 -5.42
CA ILE A 303 -7.80 13.85 -5.03
C ILE A 303 -8.79 14.84 -5.67
N ALA A 304 -9.06 14.74 -6.97
CA ALA A 304 -10.02 15.62 -7.64
C ALA A 304 -11.43 15.49 -7.02
N PHE A 305 -11.87 14.27 -6.71
CA PHE A 305 -13.15 14.00 -6.07
C PHE A 305 -13.23 14.56 -4.65
N SER A 306 -12.10 14.67 -3.94
CA SER A 306 -12.04 15.30 -2.60
C SER A 306 -12.46 16.78 -2.61
N PHE A 307 -12.43 17.45 -3.76
CA PHE A 307 -12.92 18.83 -3.93
C PHE A 307 -14.42 18.91 -4.24
N THR A 308 -15.11 17.79 -4.36
CA THR A 308 -16.54 17.70 -4.70
C THR A 308 -17.37 17.18 -3.52
N LYS A 309 -18.70 17.12 -3.69
CA LYS A 309 -19.60 16.52 -2.69
C LYS A 309 -19.34 15.03 -2.45
N LEU A 310 -18.61 14.35 -3.33
CA LEU A 310 -18.24 12.94 -3.14
C LEU A 310 -17.45 12.72 -1.84
N LYS A 311 -16.75 13.74 -1.34
CA LYS A 311 -16.05 13.70 -0.05
C LYS A 311 -16.96 13.42 1.15
N GLU A 312 -18.26 13.72 1.07
CA GLU A 312 -19.21 13.45 2.17
C GLU A 312 -19.44 11.95 2.40
N TYR A 313 -19.07 11.09 1.45
CA TYR A 313 -19.10 9.64 1.61
C TYR A 313 -18.00 9.10 2.52
N GLU A 314 -17.03 9.93 2.91
CA GLU A 314 -16.14 9.60 4.02
C GLU A 314 -16.93 9.34 5.31
N GLY A 315 -18.01 10.09 5.52
CA GLY A 315 -18.92 9.89 6.66
C GLY A 315 -19.65 8.55 6.66
N ALA A 316 -19.77 7.90 5.49
CA ALA A 316 -20.31 6.55 5.34
C ALA A 316 -19.22 5.46 5.32
N GLY A 317 -17.95 5.83 5.54
CA GLY A 317 -16.83 4.89 5.64
C GLY A 317 -16.10 4.58 4.34
N ALA A 318 -16.07 5.51 3.38
CA ALA A 318 -15.31 5.34 2.13
C ALA A 318 -13.85 4.92 2.39
N SER A 319 -13.11 5.66 3.22
CA SER A 319 -11.72 5.32 3.56
C SER A 319 -11.58 3.96 4.28
N LYS A 320 -12.56 3.58 5.11
CA LYS A 320 -12.58 2.28 5.83
C LYS A 320 -12.77 1.10 4.89
N ILE A 321 -13.49 1.29 3.79
CA ILE A 321 -13.62 0.28 2.73
C ILE A 321 -12.35 0.23 1.88
N GLY A 322 -11.68 1.37 1.69
CA GLY A 322 -10.42 1.43 0.97
C GLY A 322 -9.22 0.87 1.72
N SER A 323 -9.21 0.91 3.05
CA SER A 323 -8.11 0.43 3.91
C SER A 323 -8.09 -1.08 4.09
#